data_AF-A0A7W5Y7E5-F1
#
_entry.id   AF-A0A7W5Y7E5-F1
#
_cell.length_a   1.000
_cell.length_b   1.000
_cell.length_c   1.000
_cell.angle_alpha   90.00
_cell.angle_beta   90.00
_cell.angle_gamma   90.00
#
_symmetry.space_group_name_H-M   'P 1'
#
loop_
_entity.id
_entity.type
_entity.pdbx_description
1 polymer ?
#
loop_
_entity_poly.entity_id
_entity_poly.type
_entity_poly.pdbx_seq_one_letter_code
_entity_poly.pdbx_strand_id
1 'polypeptide(L)' 'MLVALFAMAAAGVAFPQIVRAVHGEDPASPEFAERYAAQVEALLGALAAG' A
#
# COMPACT_ATOMS: atom_id res chain seq x y z
N MET A 1 -16.17 1.57 1.00
CA MET A 1 -14.78 2.03 1.19
C MET A 1 -13.97 1.18 2.17
N LEU A 2 -14.52 0.76 3.32
CA LEU A 2 -13.78 -0.01 4.34
C LEU A 2 -13.08 -1.27 3.82
N VAL A 3 -13.72 -2.03 2.93
CA VAL A 3 -13.13 -3.25 2.34
C VAL A 3 -11.91 -2.91 1.46
N ALA A 4 -11.96 -1.81 0.70
CA ALA A 4 -10.83 -1.38 -0.13
C ALA A 4 -9.65 -0.90 0.74
N LEU A 5 -9.93 -0.16 1.82
CA LEU A 5 -8.91 0.28 2.78
C LEU A 5 -8.26 -0.90 3.50
N PHE A 6 -9.07 -1.88 3.91
CA PHE A 6 -8.57 -3.12 4.49
C PHE A 6 -7.67 -3.88 3.51
N ALA A 7 -8.10 -4.03 2.25
CA ALA A 7 -7.32 -4.72 1.23
C ALA A 7 -5.97 -4.03 0.97
N MET A 8 -5.93 -2.70 0.94
CA MET A 8 -4.69 -1.93 0.82
C MET A 8 -3.78 -2.14 2.03
N ALA A 9 -4.28 -1.96 3.25
CA ALA A 9 -3.50 -2.17 4.47
C ALA A 9 -2.95 -3.61 4.60
N ALA A 10 -3.72 -4.61 4.15
CA ALA A 10 -3.33 -6.01 4.20
C ALA A 10 -2.41 -6.43 3.06
N ALA A 11 -2.30 -5.67 1.96
CA ALA A 11 -1.61 -6.09 0.74
C ALA A 11 -0.14 -6.46 0.97
N GLY A 12 0.57 -5.68 1.79
CA GLY A 12 1.97 -5.92 2.17
C GLY A 12 2.19 -7.24 2.91
N VAL A 13 1.20 -7.67 3.70
CA VAL A 13 1.26 -8.86 4.54
C VAL A 13 0.70 -10.09 3.83
N ALA A 14 -0.39 -9.92 3.09
CA ALA A 14 -1.10 -11.02 2.44
C ALA A 14 -0.46 -11.46 1.13
N PHE A 15 0.25 -10.56 0.43
CA PHE A 15 0.81 -10.84 -0.89
C PHE A 15 2.28 -10.36 -1.03
N PRO A 16 3.19 -10.79 -0.15
CA PRO A 16 4.57 -10.31 -0.15
C PRO A 16 5.31 -10.59 -1.48
N GLN A 17 4.99 -11.68 -2.17
CA GLN A 17 5.54 -12.01 -3.48
C GLN A 17 5.13 -11.01 -4.58
N ILE A 18 3.91 -10.48 -4.50
CA ILE A 18 3.41 -9.48 -5.46
C ILE A 18 4.10 -8.14 -5.19
N VAL A 19 4.23 -7.77 -3.91
CA VAL A 19 4.95 -6.55 -3.51
C VAL A 19 6.40 -6.58 -4.01
N ARG A 20 7.11 -7.69 -3.80
CA ARG A 20 8.47 -7.85 -4.32
C ARG A 20 8.53 -7.72 -5.84
N ALA A 21 7.59 -8.34 -6.56
CA ALA A 21 7.56 -8.31 -8.01
C ALA A 21 7.24 -6.92 -8.59
N VAL A 22 6.36 -6.16 -7.93
CA VAL A 22 5.88 -4.86 -8.42
C VAL A 22 6.81 -3.72 -7.98
N HIS A 23 7.26 -3.74 -6.73
CA HIS A 23 8.06 -2.66 -6.16
C HIS A 23 9.56 -2.92 -6.16
N GLY A 24 10.00 -4.16 -6.40
CA GLY A 24 11.42 -4.54 -6.33
C GLY A 24 12.00 -4.49 -4.91
N GLU A 25 11.14 -4.35 -3.90
CA GLU A 25 11.51 -4.14 -2.49
C GLU A 25 11.08 -5.28 -1.60
N ASP A 26 11.75 -5.40 -0.45
CA ASP A 26 11.27 -6.29 0.59
C ASP A 26 10.05 -5.65 1.30
N PRO A 27 8.86 -6.28 1.28
CA PRO A 27 7.67 -5.80 1.98
C PRO A 27 7.86 -5.63 3.49
N ALA A 28 8.90 -6.23 4.08
CA ALA A 28 9.25 -6.06 5.49
C ALA A 28 10.16 -4.84 5.75
N SER A 29 10.61 -4.13 4.72
CA SER A 29 11.53 -3.01 4.88
C SER A 29 10.78 -1.73 5.32
N PRO A 30 11.42 -0.87 6.13
CA PRO A 30 10.87 0.43 6.50
C PRO A 30 10.57 1.32 5.29
N GLU A 31 11.44 1.29 4.27
CA GLU A 31 11.30 2.10 3.05
C GLU A 31 10.04 1.74 2.26
N PHE A 32 9.71 0.45 2.18
CA PHE A 32 8.46 0.01 1.55
C PHE A 32 7.25 0.55 2.32
N ALA A 33 7.27 0.46 3.65
CA ALA A 33 6.17 0.93 4.49
C ALA A 33 5.93 2.44 4.33
N GLU A 34 6.99 3.25 4.36
CA GLU A 34 6.90 4.70 4.18
C GLU A 34 6.35 5.08 2.80
N ARG A 35 6.88 4.46 1.74
CA ARG A 35 6.42 4.73 0.38
C ARG A 35 4.98 4.29 0.15
N TYR A 36 4.63 3.10 0.65
CA TYR A 36 3.29 2.57 0.49
C TYR A 36 2.26 3.43 1.24
N ALA A 37 2.59 3.91 2.44
CA ALA A 37 1.77 4.85 3.18
C ALA A 37 1.53 6.15 2.38
N ALA A 38 2.58 6.73 1.79
CA ALA A 38 2.45 7.94 0.97
C ALA A 38 1.54 7.73 -0.26
N GLN A 39 1.58 6.55 -0.89
CA GLN A 39 0.69 6.22 -2.01
C GLN A 39 -0.77 6.11 -1.56
N VAL A 40 -1.02 5.49 -0.40
CA VAL A 40 -2.37 5.38 0.17
C VAL A 40 -2.91 6.76 0.56
N GLU A 41 -2.09 7.63 1.14
CA GLU A 41 -2.47 9.01 1.46
C GLU A 41 -2.83 9.82 0.21
N ALA A 42 -2.02 9.74 -0.86
CA ALA A 42 -2.30 10.42 -2.12
C ALA A 42 -3.62 9.95 -2.74
N LEU A 43 -3.89 8.64 -2.71
CA LEU A 43 -5.14 8.06 -3.18
C LEU A 43 -6.33 8.55 -2.34
N LEU A 44 -6.21 8.54 -1.01
CA LEU A 44 -7.24 9.04 -0.12
C LEU A 44 -7.52 10.54 -0.34
N GLY A 45 -6.48 11.34 -0.54
CA GLY A 45 -6.60 12.77 -0.87
C GLY A 45 -7.36 12.99 -2.17
N ALA A 46 -7.05 12.21 -3.22
CA ALA A 46 -7.77 12.27 -4.49
C ALA A 46 -9.24 11.85 -4.36
N LEU A 47 -9.54 10.82 -3.56
CA LEU A 47 -10.92 10.39 -3.29
C LEU A 47 -11.71 11.42 -2.47
N ALA A 48 -11.08 12.09 -1.52
CA ALA A 48 -11.73 13.10 -0.68
C ALA A 48 -12.00 14.41 -1.42
N ALA A 49 -11.23 14.71 -2.47
CA ALA A 49 -11.41 15.88 -3.33
C ALA A 49 -12.47 15.68 -4.43
N GLY A 50 -12.94 14.45 -4.63
CA GLY A 50 -13.94 14.07 -5.64
C GLY A 50 -15.38 14.04 -5.13
#